data_AF-A0A7Y3CS64-F1
#
_entry.id   AF-A0A7Y3CS64-F1
#
_cell.length_a   1.000
_cell.length_b   1.000
_cell.length_c   1.000
_cell.angle_alpha   90.00
_cell.angle_beta   90.00
_cell.angle_gamma   90.00
#
_symmetry.space_group_name_H-M   'P 1'
#
loop_
_entity.id
_entity.type
_entity.pdbx_description
1 polymer ?
#
loop_
_entity_poly.entity_id
_entity_poly.type
_entity_poly.pdbx_seq_one_letter_code
_entity_poly.pdbx_strand_id
1 'polypeptide(L)'
;AHRAGEDEEFVVACLLHDVGDILAPANHSEVAAAVMRPYVSERTYWIIRHHGLFQAFYYYHHFGKDRNERDRFKDHEWYQDTIDFCENYDQNCFDPDYESEPLEFFEPMLRRFFREPKGHV
;
A
#
# COMPACT_ATOMS: atom_id res chain seq x y z
N ALA A 1 7.36 -3.91 6.74
CA ALA A 1 6.65 -3.14 7.79
C ALA A 1 6.84 -3.70 9.20
N HIS A 2 6.31 -4.88 9.56
CA HIS A 2 6.34 -5.37 10.96
C HIS A 2 7.77 -5.42 11.56
N ARG A 3 8.71 -6.08 10.87
CA ARG A 3 10.12 -6.16 11.31
C ARG A 3 10.84 -4.80 11.32
N ALA A 4 10.33 -3.81 10.60
CA ALA A 4 10.85 -2.45 10.58
C ALA A 4 10.31 -1.59 11.75
N GLY A 5 9.40 -2.13 12.58
CA GLY A 5 8.84 -1.42 13.72
C GLY A 5 7.74 -0.42 13.37
N GLU A 6 7.16 -0.51 12.17
CA GLU A 6 6.02 0.30 11.75
C GLU A 6 4.80 0.06 12.66
N ASP A 7 3.93 1.07 12.77
CA ASP A 7 2.71 0.96 13.56
C ASP A 7 1.70 -0.04 12.95
N GLU A 8 0.78 -0.54 13.78
CA GLU A 8 -0.15 -1.61 13.38
C GLU A 8 -1.06 -1.23 12.19
N GLU A 9 -1.48 0.04 12.08
CA GLU A 9 -2.28 0.50 10.93
C GLU A 9 -1.47 0.31 9.64
N PHE A 10 -0.23 0.78 9.65
CA PHE A 10 0.63 0.73 8.48
C PHE A 10 1.06 -0.70 8.13
N VAL A 11 1.32 -1.55 9.13
CA VAL A 11 1.58 -2.99 8.92
C VAL A 11 0.42 -3.67 8.21
N VAL A 12 -0.81 -3.42 8.66
CA VAL A 12 -2.01 -3.99 8.03
C VAL A 12 -2.25 -3.41 6.63
N ALA A 13 -2.00 -2.11 6.44
CA ALA A 13 -2.10 -1.48 5.13
C ALA A 13 -1.11 -2.07 4.12
N CYS A 14 0.16 -2.30 4.51
CA CYS A 14 1.12 -3.01 3.68
C CYS A 14 0.68 -4.44 3.37
N LEU A 15 0.08 -5.16 4.32
CA LEU A 15 -0.40 -6.53 4.07
C LEU A 15 -1.54 -6.56 3.04
N LEU A 16 -2.37 -5.52 2.97
CA LEU A 16 -3.60 -5.49 2.18
C LEU A 16 -3.54 -4.58 0.94
N HIS A 17 -2.41 -3.94 0.63
CA HIS A 17 -2.34 -2.92 -0.42
C HIS A 17 -2.82 -3.42 -1.79
N ASP A 18 -2.52 -4.67 -2.14
CA ASP A 18 -2.91 -5.31 -3.41
C ASP A 18 -4.19 -6.16 -3.33
N VAL A 19 -4.95 -6.11 -2.23
CA VAL A 19 -6.16 -6.94 -2.07
C VAL A 19 -7.22 -6.68 -3.18
N GLY A 20 -7.12 -5.53 -3.86
CA GLY A 20 -7.96 -5.16 -4.99
C GLY A 20 -7.63 -5.86 -6.32
N ASP A 21 -6.49 -6.53 -6.45
CA ASP A 21 -5.97 -7.02 -7.74
C ASP A 21 -6.91 -8.00 -8.43
N ILE A 22 -7.48 -8.95 -7.68
CA ILE A 22 -8.37 -9.97 -8.23
C ILE A 22 -9.66 -9.34 -8.77
N LEU A 23 -10.11 -8.24 -8.16
CA LEU A 23 -11.39 -7.60 -8.49
C LEU A 23 -11.26 -6.56 -9.59
N ALA A 24 -10.18 -5.78 -9.56
CA ALA A 24 -10.02 -4.60 -10.42
C ALA A 24 -8.54 -4.31 -10.73
N PRO A 25 -7.83 -5.15 -11.51
CA PRO A 25 -6.39 -5.03 -11.72
C PRO A 25 -5.94 -3.64 -12.21
N ALA A 26 -6.77 -2.99 -13.04
CA ALA A 26 -6.47 -1.69 -13.63
C ALA A 26 -6.52 -0.52 -12.62
N ASN A 27 -7.18 -0.70 -11.47
CA ASN A 27 -7.35 0.31 -10.44
C ASN A 27 -7.41 -0.33 -9.04
N HIS A 28 -6.62 -1.39 -8.81
CA HIS A 28 -6.64 -2.19 -7.59
C HIS A 28 -6.34 -1.35 -6.34
N SER A 29 -5.41 -0.41 -6.48
CA SER A 29 -4.98 0.51 -5.43
C SER A 29 -6.12 1.39 -4.93
N GLU A 30 -6.98 1.88 -5.84
CA GLU A 30 -8.16 2.63 -5.45
C GLU A 30 -9.19 1.77 -4.73
N VAL A 31 -9.37 0.52 -5.16
CA VAL A 31 -10.29 -0.44 -4.52
C VAL A 31 -9.80 -0.79 -3.12
N ALA A 32 -8.52 -1.14 -2.97
CA ALA A 32 -7.91 -1.45 -1.69
C ALA A 32 -8.03 -0.26 -0.71
N ALA A 33 -7.71 0.95 -1.19
CA ALA A 33 -7.84 2.16 -0.39
C ALA A 33 -9.29 2.44 0.02
N ALA A 34 -10.27 2.20 -0.85
CA ALA A 34 -11.68 2.39 -0.52
C ALA A 34 -12.16 1.44 0.58
N VAL A 35 -11.72 0.17 0.56
CA VAL A 35 -12.01 -0.81 1.62
C VAL A 35 -11.41 -0.38 2.96
N MET A 36 -10.16 0.12 2.94
CA MET A 36 -9.43 0.50 4.15
C MET A 36 -9.79 1.88 4.70
N ARG A 37 -10.36 2.76 3.89
CA ARG A 37 -10.63 4.17 4.23
C ARG A 37 -11.26 4.39 5.62
N PRO A 38 -12.25 3.61 6.08
CA PRO A 38 -12.84 3.84 7.40
C PRO A 38 -11.89 3.56 8.57
N TYR A 39 -10.77 2.87 8.35
CA TYR A 39 -9.91 2.29 9.40
C TYR A 39 -8.50 2.90 9.45
N VAL A 40 -8.13 3.66 8.43
CA VAL A 40 -6.77 4.21 8.27
C VAL A 40 -6.77 5.73 8.38
N SER A 41 -5.62 6.30 8.68
CA SER A 41 -5.37 7.73 8.57
C SER A 41 -5.43 8.20 7.10
N GLU A 42 -5.63 9.50 6.89
CA GLU A 42 -5.61 10.09 5.54
C GLU A 42 -4.25 9.85 4.84
N ARG A 43 -3.14 9.84 5.60
CA ARG A 43 -1.79 9.51 5.08
C ARG A 43 -1.76 8.11 4.48
N THR A 44 -2.16 7.11 5.26
CA THR A 44 -2.17 5.72 4.81
C THR A 44 -3.18 5.52 3.67
N TYR A 45 -4.36 6.14 3.75
CA TYR A 45 -5.34 6.12 2.66
C TYR A 45 -4.73 6.64 1.35
N TRP A 46 -4.03 7.78 1.40
CA TRP A 46 -3.36 8.35 0.24
C TRP A 46 -2.30 7.44 -0.35
N ILE A 47 -1.41 6.91 0.50
CA ILE A 47 -0.34 6.00 0.09
C ILE A 47 -0.94 4.81 -0.64
N ILE A 48 -1.90 4.11 -0.03
CA ILE A 48 -2.52 2.93 -0.64
C ILE A 48 -3.30 3.30 -1.90
N ARG A 49 -4.01 4.43 -1.92
CA ARG A 49 -4.76 4.85 -3.12
C ARG A 49 -3.85 5.06 -4.33
N HIS A 50 -2.63 5.53 -4.11
CA HIS A 50 -1.73 5.93 -5.19
C HIS A 50 -0.57 4.96 -5.42
N HIS A 51 -0.37 3.95 -4.58
CA HIS A 51 0.80 3.08 -4.65
C HIS A 51 0.98 2.45 -6.04
N GLY A 52 -0.09 1.96 -6.68
CA GLY A 52 0.02 1.37 -8.02
C GLY A 52 0.57 2.32 -9.09
N LEU A 53 0.31 3.64 -8.97
CA LEU A 53 0.93 4.65 -9.86
C LEU A 53 2.39 4.92 -9.47
N PHE A 54 2.73 4.90 -8.18
CA PHE A 54 4.09 5.17 -7.73
C PHE A 54 5.02 3.99 -8.00
N GLN A 55 4.53 2.77 -7.82
CA GLN A 55 5.18 1.50 -8.18
C GLN A 55 5.43 1.42 -9.70
N ALA A 56 4.58 2.05 -10.52
CA ALA A 56 4.79 2.15 -11.97
C ALA A 56 6.14 2.73 -12.37
N PHE A 57 6.78 3.53 -11.49
CA PHE A 57 8.13 4.04 -11.69
C PHE A 57 9.14 2.93 -12.04
N TYR A 58 9.00 1.75 -11.43
CA TYR A 58 9.92 0.63 -11.60
C TYR A 58 9.74 -0.14 -12.91
N TYR A 59 8.58 -0.05 -13.59
CA TYR A 59 8.31 -0.90 -14.76
C TYR A 59 7.72 -0.21 -15.99
N TYR A 60 7.11 0.98 -15.90
CA TYR A 60 6.46 1.63 -17.06
C TYR A 60 7.39 1.87 -18.25
N HIS A 61 8.66 2.18 -17.98
CA HIS A 61 9.66 2.41 -19.01
C HIS A 61 9.95 1.15 -19.87
N HIS A 62 9.70 -0.06 -19.36
CA HIS A 62 9.77 -1.29 -20.15
C HIS A 62 8.60 -1.45 -21.13
N PHE A 63 7.53 -0.68 -20.95
CA PHE A 63 6.35 -0.65 -21.83
C PHE A 63 6.26 0.63 -22.67
N GLY A 64 7.32 1.44 -22.71
CA GLY A 64 7.33 2.72 -23.42
C GLY A 64 6.41 3.80 -22.81
N LYS A 65 6.00 3.63 -21.55
CA LYS A 65 5.22 4.60 -20.79
C LYS A 65 6.13 5.51 -19.95
N ASP A 66 5.61 6.66 -19.53
CA ASP A 66 6.33 7.57 -18.66
C ASP A 66 6.35 7.04 -17.21
N ARG A 67 7.53 6.68 -16.73
CA ARG A 67 7.72 6.21 -15.35
C ARG A 67 7.55 7.32 -14.30
N ASN A 68 7.63 8.59 -14.71
CA ASN A 68 7.50 9.74 -13.83
C ASN A 68 6.05 10.27 -13.74
N GLU A 69 5.05 9.51 -14.19
CA GLU A 69 3.63 9.89 -14.04
C GLU A 69 3.24 10.25 -12.60
N ARG A 70 3.93 9.69 -11.60
CA ARG A 70 3.79 10.06 -10.18
C ARG A 70 4.07 11.53 -9.89
N ASP A 71 4.93 12.20 -10.68
CA ASP A 71 5.39 13.57 -10.45
C ASP A 71 4.25 14.61 -10.53
N ARG A 72 3.09 14.22 -11.07
CA ARG A 72 1.85 15.03 -10.99
C ARG A 72 1.41 15.32 -9.54
N PHE A 73 1.92 14.55 -8.57
CA PHE A 73 1.66 14.70 -7.14
C PHE A 73 2.87 15.20 -6.34
N LYS A 74 3.96 15.64 -7.00
CA LYS A 74 5.23 16.01 -6.34
C LYS A 74 5.12 17.04 -5.21
N ASP A 75 4.08 17.88 -5.26
CA ASP A 75 3.84 18.95 -4.29
C ASP A 75 2.89 18.50 -3.15
N HIS A 76 2.41 17.25 -3.15
CA HIS A 76 1.56 16.68 -2.10
C HIS A 76 2.40 16.29 -0.88
N GLU A 77 1.90 16.51 0.34
CA GLU A 77 2.65 16.27 1.58
C GLU A 77 3.12 14.80 1.74
N TRP A 78 2.31 13.84 1.30
CA TRP A 78 2.62 12.40 1.35
C TRP A 78 3.23 11.84 0.05
N TYR A 79 3.75 12.71 -0.83
CA TYR A 79 4.45 12.27 -2.04
C TYR A 79 5.65 11.38 -1.71
N GLN A 80 6.54 11.86 -0.84
CA GLN A 80 7.72 11.09 -0.44
C GLN A 80 7.34 9.83 0.33
N ASP A 81 6.35 9.90 1.22
CA ASP A 81 5.85 8.73 1.95
C ASP A 81 5.39 7.61 1.01
N THR A 82 4.77 7.96 -0.13
CA THR A 82 4.32 6.97 -1.12
C THR A 82 5.49 6.36 -1.90
N ILE A 83 6.55 7.14 -2.17
CA ILE A 83 7.81 6.63 -2.72
C ILE A 83 8.44 5.65 -1.74
N ASP A 84 8.56 6.04 -0.48
CA ASP A 84 9.18 5.22 0.57
C ASP A 84 8.41 3.93 0.79
N PHE A 85 7.07 3.96 0.71
CA PHE A 85 6.25 2.75 0.71
C PHE A 85 6.62 1.82 -0.44
N CYS A 86 6.66 2.33 -1.67
CA CYS A 86 6.97 1.51 -2.85
C CYS A 86 8.39 0.93 -2.80
N GLU A 87 9.36 1.71 -2.32
CA GLU A 87 10.77 1.29 -2.20
C GLU A 87 10.98 0.22 -1.15
N ASN A 88 10.30 0.32 -0.01
CA ASN A 88 10.60 -0.49 1.16
C ASN A 88 9.66 -1.70 1.32
N TYR A 89 8.42 -1.64 0.83
CA TYR A 89 7.37 -2.57 1.22
C TYR A 89 6.54 -3.17 0.08
N ASP A 90 6.80 -2.78 -1.16
CA ASP A 90 6.01 -3.21 -2.32
C ASP A 90 6.95 -3.74 -3.42
N GLN A 91 7.65 -2.89 -4.18
CA GLN A 91 8.35 -3.34 -5.39
C GLN A 91 9.45 -4.37 -5.10
N ASN A 92 10.06 -4.32 -3.91
CA ASN A 92 11.20 -5.15 -3.54
C ASN A 92 10.79 -6.49 -2.88
N CYS A 93 9.49 -6.80 -2.80
CA CYS A 93 8.95 -7.93 -2.04
C CYS A 93 8.62 -9.17 -2.91
N PHE A 94 9.48 -9.49 -3.88
CA PHE A 94 9.32 -10.64 -4.81
C PHE A 94 10.37 -11.75 -4.64
N ASP A 95 11.13 -11.75 -3.55
CA ASP A 95 12.11 -12.81 -3.26
C ASP A 95 11.39 -14.08 -2.74
N PRO A 96 11.40 -15.19 -3.49
CA PRO A 96 10.73 -16.42 -3.07
C PRO A 96 11.40 -17.12 -1.87
N ASP A 97 12.67 -16.79 -1.60
CA ASP A 97 13.44 -17.37 -0.49
C ASP A 97 13.33 -16.52 0.79
N TYR A 98 12.63 -15.38 0.73
CA TYR A 98 12.45 -14.52 1.89
C TYR A 98 11.54 -15.15 2.95
N GLU A 99 12.08 -15.38 4.14
CA GLU A 99 11.34 -15.93 5.28
C GLU A 99 10.27 -14.94 5.77
N SER A 100 9.03 -15.18 5.36
CA SER A 100 7.85 -14.38 5.73
C SER A 100 7.09 -15.00 6.90
N GLU A 101 6.48 -14.15 7.73
CA GLU A 101 5.53 -14.63 8.75
C GLU A 101 4.28 -15.23 8.09
N PRO A 102 3.68 -16.28 8.68
CA PRO A 102 2.44 -16.87 8.16
C PRO A 102 1.24 -15.93 8.38
N LEU A 103 0.13 -16.14 7.65
CA LEU A 103 -1.03 -15.25 7.74
C LEU A 103 -1.64 -15.20 9.16
N GLU A 104 -1.60 -16.32 9.88
CA GLU A 104 -2.07 -16.46 11.26
C GLU A 104 -1.36 -15.51 12.22
N PHE A 105 -0.10 -15.15 11.92
CA PHE A 105 0.64 -14.15 12.68
C PHE A 105 -0.05 -12.77 12.66
N PHE A 106 -0.59 -12.40 11.50
CA PHE A 106 -1.25 -11.11 11.28
C PHE A 106 -2.74 -11.10 11.65
N GLU A 107 -3.36 -12.27 11.81
CA GLU A 107 -4.79 -12.40 12.12
C GLU A 107 -5.23 -11.56 13.35
N PRO A 108 -4.50 -11.55 14.48
CA PRO A 108 -4.88 -10.72 15.62
C PRO A 108 -4.83 -9.21 15.32
N MET A 109 -3.91 -8.76 14.47
CA MET A 109 -3.81 -7.35 14.04
C MET A 109 -4.99 -6.98 13.15
N LEU A 110 -5.30 -7.82 12.15
CA LEU A 110 -6.45 -7.64 11.26
C LEU A 110 -7.76 -7.56 12.05
N ARG A 111 -7.96 -8.44 13.05
CA ARG A 111 -9.15 -8.42 13.90
C ARG A 111 -9.29 -7.14 14.71
N ARG A 112 -8.20 -6.55 15.19
CA ARG A 112 -8.22 -5.26 15.90
C ARG A 112 -8.47 -4.10 14.93
N PHE A 113 -7.77 -4.09 13.81
CA PHE A 113 -7.85 -3.07 12.77
C PHE A 113 -9.29 -2.88 12.26
N PHE A 114 -9.98 -3.97 11.92
CA PHE A 114 -11.35 -3.89 11.40
C PHE A 114 -12.45 -3.73 12.46
N ARG A 115 -12.11 -3.78 13.75
CA ARG A 115 -13.10 -3.68 14.84
C ARG A 115 -13.64 -2.27 15.02
N GLU A 116 -12.79 -1.26 14.85
CA GLU A 116 -13.09 0.13 15.22
C GLU A 116 -12.75 1.08 14.07
N PRO A 117 -13.74 1.49 13.25
CA PRO A 117 -13.56 2.55 12.26
C PRO A 117 -13.12 3.85 12.93
N LYS A 118 -12.18 4.57 12.31
CA LYS A 118 -11.63 5.86 12.77
C LYS A 118 -12.48 7.08 12.41
N GLY A 119 -13.63 6.89 11.76
CA GLY A 119 -14.65 7.93 11.59
C GLY A 119 -14.71 8.64 10.24
N HIS A 120 -14.09 8.08 9.19
CA HIS A 120 -14.28 8.54 7.81
C HIS A 120 -15.58 7.94 7.22
N VAL A 121 -16.75 8.36 7.71
CA VAL A 121 -18.06 8.00 7.13
C VAL A 121 -18.79 9.26 6.67
#